data_AF-A0A3R6LPQ0-F1
#
_entry.id   AF-A0A3R6LPQ0-F1
#
_cell.length_a   1.000
_cell.length_b   1.000
_cell.length_c   1.000
_cell.angle_alpha   90.00
_cell.angle_beta   90.00
_cell.angle_gamma   90.00
#
_symmetry.space_group_name_H-M   'P 1'
#
loop_
_entity.id
_entity.type
_entity.pdbx_description
1 polymer ?
#
loop_
_entity_poly.entity_id
_entity_poly.type
_entity_poly.pdbx_seq_one_letter_code
_entity_poly.pdbx_strand_id
1 'polypeptide(L)'
;MARLTNIGALLAAFGLKQAEQQGEEKRMLTLGIRMNDPILEMNNGEFVWTIGETGSSLKARKPEPDTCGCTENVSIWLETKPEELVSWLFGCRKAEEIWGGQLENKGLAEILAQVDTVNGVYLDEIV
;
A
#
# COMPACT_ATOMS: atom_id res chain seq x y z
N MET A 1 18.92 3.33 -11.46
CA MET A 1 17.68 3.09 -12.21
C MET A 1 16.93 1.94 -11.58
N ALA A 2 16.06 2.22 -10.59
CA ALA A 2 15.19 1.22 -9.98
C ALA A 2 13.75 1.50 -10.41
N ARG A 3 13.08 0.47 -10.94
CA ARG A 3 11.70 0.57 -11.39
C ARG A 3 10.86 -0.52 -10.76
N LEU A 4 9.65 -0.16 -10.30
CA LEU A 4 8.70 -1.13 -9.79
C LEU A 4 8.11 -1.94 -10.95
N THR A 5 8.60 -3.16 -11.13
CA THR A 5 8.12 -4.10 -12.16
C THR A 5 7.14 -5.15 -11.60
N ASN A 6 7.10 -5.31 -10.27
CA ASN A 6 6.18 -6.22 -9.60
C ASN A 6 5.74 -5.65 -8.25
N ILE A 7 4.63 -4.91 -8.27
CA ILE A 7 4.03 -4.30 -7.08
C ILE A 7 3.60 -5.33 -6.03
N GLY A 8 3.11 -6.50 -6.46
CA GLY A 8 2.66 -7.55 -5.55
C GLY A 8 3.79 -8.12 -4.71
N ALA A 9 4.93 -8.42 -5.35
CA ALA A 9 6.11 -8.91 -4.65
C ALA A 9 6.72 -7.86 -3.73
N LEU A 10 6.72 -6.58 -4.15
CA LEU A 10 7.22 -5.49 -3.29
C LEU A 10 6.35 -5.34 -2.05
N LEU A 11 5.03 -5.16 -2.23
CA LEU A 11 4.14 -4.90 -1.10
C LEU A 11 4.11 -6.05 -0.10
N ALA A 12 4.18 -7.31 -0.57
CA ALA A 12 4.26 -8.49 0.29
C ALA A 12 5.45 -8.49 1.27
N ALA A 13 6.51 -7.74 0.97
CA ALA A 13 7.69 -7.60 1.85
C ALA A 13 7.48 -6.64 3.02
N PHE A 14 6.42 -5.82 3.00
CA PHE A 14 6.11 -4.85 4.05
C PHE A 14 4.99 -5.38 4.95
N GLY A 15 5.06 -5.01 6.23
CA GLY A 15 4.12 -5.40 7.26
C GLY A 15 3.71 -4.23 8.13
N LEU A 16 3.00 -4.51 9.22
CA LEU A 16 2.69 -3.53 10.26
C LEU A 16 3.86 -3.41 11.24
N LYS A 17 4.05 -2.22 11.80
CA LYS A 17 4.96 -1.99 12.93
C LYS A 17 4.57 -2.91 14.09
N GLN A 18 5.55 -3.55 14.71
CA GLN A 18 5.30 -4.37 15.90
C GLN A 18 4.72 -3.50 17.02
N ALA A 19 3.56 -3.88 17.54
CA ALA A 19 2.99 -3.23 18.71
C ALA A 19 3.64 -3.80 19.98
N GLU A 20 4.12 -2.93 20.86
CA GLU A 20 4.60 -3.31 22.19
C GLU A 20 3.40 -3.72 23.07
N GLN A 21 3.02 -5.01 23.00
CA GLN A 21 2.05 -5.71 23.85
C GLN A 21 0.55 -5.36 23.68
N GLN A 22 -0.25 -6.34 23.23
CA GLN A 22 -1.31 -7.03 24.01
C GLN A 22 -2.29 -7.78 23.09
N GLY A 23 -2.47 -9.08 23.35
CA GLY A 23 -3.56 -9.91 22.81
C GLY A 23 -3.18 -10.74 21.59
N GLU A 24 -3.51 -12.02 21.61
CA GLU A 24 -3.21 -13.02 20.55
C GLU A 24 -3.93 -12.78 19.21
N GLU A 25 -4.64 -11.66 19.05
CA GLU A 25 -5.25 -11.27 17.77
C GLU A 25 -4.21 -10.59 16.89
N LYS A 26 -3.72 -11.33 15.88
CA LYS A 26 -2.86 -10.79 14.83
C LYS A 26 -3.56 -9.60 14.19
N ARG A 27 -3.04 -8.40 14.40
CA ARG A 27 -3.55 -7.17 13.79
C ARG A 27 -3.45 -7.29 12.28
N MET A 28 -4.58 -7.05 11.60
CA MET A 28 -4.66 -7.07 10.14
C MET A 28 -5.39 -5.81 9.66
N LEU A 29 -4.80 -5.11 8.70
CA LEU A 29 -5.40 -3.95 8.04
C LEU A 29 -5.62 -4.27 6.57
N THR A 30 -6.61 -3.61 5.98
CA THR A 30 -6.85 -3.68 4.53
C THR A 30 -6.85 -2.27 3.95
N LEU A 31 -6.07 -2.07 2.91
CA LEU A 31 -5.98 -0.82 2.17
C LEU A 31 -6.21 -1.09 0.68
N GLY A 32 -7.12 -0.34 0.07
CA GLY A 32 -7.25 -0.31 -1.38
C GLY A 32 -6.16 0.56 -1.98
N ILE A 33 -5.51 0.09 -3.03
CA ILE A 33 -4.51 0.84 -3.80
C ILE A 33 -5.04 0.96 -5.22
N ARG A 34 -5.26 2.19 -5.67
CA ARG A 34 -5.53 2.50 -7.07
C ARG A 34 -4.23 3.04 -7.68
N MET A 35 -3.62 2.22 -8.52
CA MET A 35 -2.33 2.51 -9.13
C MET A 35 -2.49 3.19 -10.47
N ASN A 36 -1.74 4.27 -10.67
CA ASN A 36 -1.61 5.00 -11.92
C ASN A 36 -0.14 5.16 -12.31
N ASP A 37 0.37 4.22 -13.08
CA ASP A 37 1.64 4.23 -13.78
C ASP A 37 1.45 4.75 -15.23
N PRO A 38 1.91 5.98 -15.54
CA PRO A 38 1.79 6.55 -16.87
C PRO A 38 2.74 5.91 -17.91
N ILE A 39 3.63 5.01 -17.49
CA ILE A 39 4.69 4.47 -18.33
C ILE A 39 4.51 2.95 -18.55
N LEU A 40 4.05 2.19 -17.57
CA LEU A 40 3.74 0.75 -17.69
C LEU A 40 2.29 0.45 -17.34
N GLU A 41 1.47 0.27 -18.38
CA GLU A 41 0.04 -0.03 -18.21
C GLU A 41 -0.24 -1.29 -17.38
N MET A 42 0.68 -2.26 -17.37
CA MET A 42 0.54 -3.48 -16.57
C MET A 42 0.53 -3.25 -15.06
N ASN A 43 1.06 -2.12 -14.59
CA ASN A 43 1.04 -1.73 -13.18
C ASN A 43 -0.28 -1.03 -12.80
N ASN A 44 -1.07 -0.59 -13.78
CA ASN A 44 -2.34 0.08 -13.53
C ASN A 44 -3.39 -0.89 -13.03
N GLY A 45 -4.24 -0.38 -12.13
CA GLY A 45 -5.38 -1.15 -11.64
C GLY A 45 -5.71 -0.86 -10.19
N GLU A 46 -6.71 -1.59 -9.71
CA GLU A 46 -7.12 -1.58 -8.31
C GLU A 46 -6.59 -2.84 -7.64
N PHE A 47 -5.98 -2.66 -6.48
CA PHE A 47 -5.39 -3.73 -5.70
C PHE A 47 -5.90 -3.65 -4.26
N VAL A 48 -6.10 -4.79 -3.65
CA VAL A 48 -6.41 -4.90 -2.23
C VAL A 48 -5.16 -5.37 -1.53
N TRP A 49 -4.59 -4.50 -0.70
CA TRP A 49 -3.41 -4.79 0.10
C TRP A 49 -3.84 -5.13 1.53
N THR A 50 -3.61 -6.38 1.91
CA THR A 50 -3.90 -6.85 3.27
C THR A 50 -2.59 -6.98 4.04
N ILE A 51 -2.45 -6.20 5.11
CA ILE A 51 -1.20 -5.98 5.82
C ILE A 51 -1.31 -6.57 7.22
N GLY A 52 -0.44 -7.52 7.55
CA GLY A 52 -0.30 -8.07 8.90
C GLY A 52 1.08 -7.79 9.48
N GLU A 53 1.29 -8.20 10.73
CA GLU A 53 2.55 -7.99 11.46
C GLU A 53 3.71 -8.86 10.95
N THR A 54 3.42 -10.00 10.32
CA THR A 54 4.44 -10.97 9.86
C THR A 54 4.61 -10.98 8.34
N GLY A 55 3.90 -10.10 7.64
CA GLY A 55 3.91 -10.00 6.19
C GLY A 55 2.58 -9.48 5.66
N SER A 56 2.48 -9.38 4.34
CA SER A 56 1.28 -8.89 3.68
C SER A 56 1.04 -9.60 2.36
N SER A 57 -0.14 -9.39 1.80
CA SER A 57 -0.52 -9.93 0.50
C SER A 57 -1.23 -8.90 -0.33
N LEU A 58 -0.97 -8.90 -1.64
CA LEU A 58 -1.66 -8.05 -2.59
C LEU A 58 -2.51 -8.91 -3.53
N LYS A 59 -3.78 -8.54 -3.70
CA LYS A 59 -4.64 -9.11 -4.72
C LYS A 59 -5.04 -8.04 -5.72
N ALA A 60 -4.90 -8.31 -7.01
CA ALA A 60 -5.54 -7.47 -8.02
C ALA A 60 -7.07 -7.63 -7.90
N ARG A 61 -7.78 -6.51 -7.77
CA ARG A 61 -9.23 -6.50 -7.84
C ARG A 61 -9.61 -6.76 -9.29
N LYS A 62 -10.17 -7.94 -9.56
CA LYS A 62 -10.80 -8.18 -10.85
C LYS A 62 -12.08 -7.35 -10.91
N PRO A 63 -12.39 -6.66 -12.02
CA PRO A 63 -13.75 -6.20 -12.25
C PRO A 63 -14.64 -7.45 -12.31
N GLU A 64 -15.43 -7.69 -11.27
CA GLU A 64 -16.31 -8.85 -11.22
C GLU A 64 -17.42 -8.70 -12.28
N PRO A 65 -17.78 -9.78 -12.99
CA PRO A 65 -19.11 -9.91 -13.56
C PRO A 65 -20.08 -10.37 -12.45
N ASP A 66 -20.74 -9.46 -11.75
CA ASP A 66 -22.02 -9.58 -10.99
C ASP A 66 -22.42 -10.91 -10.31
N THR A 67 -21.51 -11.83 -9.96
CA THR A 67 -21.88 -13.16 -9.46
C THR A 67 -20.96 -13.67 -8.35
N CYS A 68 -20.96 -12.94 -7.24
CA CYS A 68 -21.04 -13.44 -5.86
C CYS A 68 -20.76 -12.22 -4.97
N GLY A 69 -21.68 -11.83 -4.10
CA GLY A 69 -21.58 -10.65 -3.23
C GLY A 69 -20.50 -10.75 -2.13
N CYS A 70 -19.32 -11.26 -2.46
CA CYS A 70 -18.12 -11.19 -1.64
C CYS A 70 -17.29 -9.99 -2.08
N THR A 71 -17.89 -8.79 -2.04
CA THR A 71 -17.12 -7.56 -2.09
C THR A 71 -16.15 -7.61 -0.90
N GLU A 72 -14.85 -7.76 -1.16
CA GLU A 72 -13.83 -7.39 -0.17
C GLU A 72 -14.14 -5.93 0.17
N ASN A 73 -14.79 -5.68 1.32
CA ASN A 73 -15.33 -4.38 1.71
C ASN A 73 -14.16 -3.43 2.06
N VAL A 74 -13.49 -2.93 1.04
CA VAL A 74 -12.43 -1.94 1.17
C VAL A 74 -13.05 -0.56 1.21
N SER A 75 -13.13 0.01 2.41
CA SER A 75 -13.70 1.34 2.64
C SER A 75 -12.72 2.49 2.43
N ILE A 76 -11.41 2.20 2.46
CA ILE A 76 -10.34 3.21 2.38
C ILE A 76 -9.44 2.88 1.20
N TRP A 77 -9.24 3.87 0.34
CA TRP A 77 -8.45 3.77 -0.89
C TRP A 77 -7.35 4.83 -0.90
N LEU A 78 -6.19 4.42 -1.40
CA LEU A 78 -5.06 5.28 -1.73
C LEU A 78 -4.92 5.35 -3.25
N GLU A 79 -5.03 6.54 -3.81
CA GLU A 79 -4.68 6.79 -5.21
C GLU A 79 -3.21 7.19 -5.28
N THR A 80 -2.40 6.46 -6.05
CA THR A 80 -0.96 6.72 -6.11
C THR A 80 -0.32 6.26 -7.41
N LYS A 81 0.92 6.73 -7.63
CA LYS A 81 1.84 6.26 -8.66
C LYS A 81 2.91 5.35 -8.07
N PRO A 82 3.58 4.50 -8.89
CA PRO A 82 4.62 3.61 -8.38
C PRO A 82 5.75 4.35 -7.64
N GLU A 83 6.19 5.48 -8.17
CA GLU A 83 7.28 6.27 -7.61
C GLU A 83 6.95 6.94 -6.28
N GLU A 84 5.69 7.29 -6.08
CA GLU A 84 5.17 7.83 -4.84
C GLU A 84 5.13 6.76 -3.76
N LEU A 85 4.53 5.60 -4.09
CA LEU A 85 4.43 4.45 -3.20
C LEU A 85 5.81 3.96 -2.75
N VAL A 86 6.74 3.79 -3.69
CA VAL A 86 8.12 3.40 -3.38
C VAL A 86 8.82 4.46 -2.53
N SER A 87 8.69 5.74 -2.90
CA SER A 87 9.32 6.82 -2.14
C SER A 87 8.85 6.88 -0.69
N TRP A 88 7.59 6.53 -0.42
CA TRP A 88 7.06 6.44 0.94
C TRP A 88 7.54 5.18 1.67
N LEU A 89 7.42 4.00 1.04
CA LEU A 89 7.80 2.71 1.65
C LEU A 89 9.27 2.66 2.08
N PHE A 90 10.15 3.33 1.32
CA PHE A 90 11.59 3.42 1.62
C PHE A 90 11.97 4.70 2.40
N GLY A 91 10.98 5.45 2.91
CA GLY A 91 11.22 6.62 3.76
C GLY A 91 11.93 7.79 3.08
N CYS A 92 11.94 7.86 1.74
CA CYS A 92 12.51 8.97 0.99
C CYS A 92 11.64 10.25 1.10
N ARG A 93 10.31 10.09 1.14
CA ARG A 93 9.34 11.17 1.34
C ARG A 93 8.25 10.72 2.31
N LYS A 94 7.67 11.66 3.05
CA LYS A 94 6.58 11.37 4.00
C LYS A 94 5.24 11.24 3.29
N ALA A 95 4.32 10.48 3.87
CA ALA A 95 2.97 10.31 3.32
C ALA A 95 2.24 11.65 3.15
N GLU A 96 2.44 12.59 4.08
CA GLU A 96 1.83 13.92 4.05
C GLU A 96 2.34 14.79 2.91
N GLU A 97 3.60 14.62 2.52
CA GLU A 97 4.23 15.35 1.41
C GLU A 97 3.74 14.86 0.06
N ILE A 98 3.40 13.56 -0.04
CA ILE A 98 2.97 12.92 -1.27
C ILE A 98 1.44 13.00 -1.44
N TRP A 99 0.69 12.63 -0.41
CA TRP A 99 -0.76 12.44 -0.45
C TRP A 99 -1.53 13.36 0.49
N GLY A 100 -0.97 14.50 0.89
CA GLY A 100 -1.57 15.41 1.89
C GLY A 100 -3.07 15.70 1.68
N GLY A 101 -3.52 15.87 0.43
CA GLY A 101 -4.95 16.07 0.12
C GLY A 101 -5.84 14.84 0.35
N GLN A 102 -5.31 13.62 0.24
CA GLN A 102 -6.04 12.38 0.53
C GLN A 102 -6.04 12.04 2.03
N LEU A 103 -5.02 12.49 2.78
CA LEU A 103 -4.90 12.23 4.22
C LEU A 103 -5.87 13.03 5.10
N GLU A 104 -6.66 13.94 4.52
CA GLU A 104 -7.83 14.52 5.21
C GLU A 104 -8.78 13.41 5.69
N ASN A 105 -8.79 12.25 5.01
CA ASN A 105 -9.37 11.02 5.53
C ASN A 105 -8.48 10.46 6.67
N LYS A 106 -8.91 10.70 7.91
CA LYS A 106 -8.22 10.21 9.12
C LYS A 106 -7.94 8.69 9.10
N GLY A 107 -8.84 7.89 8.53
CA GLY A 107 -8.65 6.45 8.44
C GLY A 107 -7.48 6.05 7.54
N LEU A 108 -7.26 6.77 6.43
CA LEU A 108 -6.12 6.53 5.56
C LEU A 108 -4.80 6.88 6.26
N ALA A 109 -4.75 8.05 6.91
CA ALA A 109 -3.57 8.48 7.67
C ALA A 109 -3.21 7.48 8.78
N GLU A 110 -4.21 7.00 9.53
CA GLU A 110 -4.01 6.00 10.57
C GLU A 110 -3.46 4.68 10.03
N ILE A 111 -3.97 4.18 8.90
CA ILE A 111 -3.45 2.95 8.27
C ILE A 111 -2.00 3.14 7.84
N LEU A 112 -1.68 4.21 7.12
CA LEU A 112 -0.33 4.45 6.61
C LEU A 112 0.68 4.63 7.75
N ALA A 113 0.30 5.27 8.86
CA ALA A 113 1.17 5.44 10.02
C ALA A 113 1.57 4.10 10.68
N GLN A 114 0.77 3.04 10.50
CA GLN A 114 1.01 1.71 11.08
C GLN A 114 1.87 0.80 10.19
N VAL A 115 2.07 1.14 8.92
CA VAL A 115 2.93 0.36 8.02
C VAL A 115 4.40 0.55 8.43
N ASP A 116 5.13 -0.56 8.49
CA ASP A 116 6.55 -0.57 8.80
C ASP A 116 7.36 -0.23 7.55
N THR A 117 7.70 1.05 7.40
CA THR A 117 8.51 1.56 6.28
C THR A 117 10.01 1.33 6.54
N VAL A 118 10.76 1.06 5.48
CA VAL A 118 12.21 0.91 5.53
C VAL A 118 12.81 2.32 5.60
N ASN A 119 12.95 2.86 6.80
CA ASN A 119 13.49 4.21 7.01
C ASN A 119 15.00 4.24 6.73
N GLY A 120 15.46 5.23 5.96
CA GLY A 120 16.89 5.47 5.72
C GLY A 120 17.49 4.74 4.52
N VAL A 121 16.67 4.07 3.69
CA VAL A 121 17.11 3.56 2.38
C VAL A 121 16.79 4.60 1.32
N TYR A 122 17.83 5.30 0.86
CA TYR A 122 17.70 6.28 -0.21
C TYR A 122 17.91 5.59 -1.56
N LEU A 123 16.83 5.44 -2.31
CA LEU A 123 16.90 5.02 -3.71
C LEU A 123 17.26 6.25 -4.54
N ASP A 124 18.52 6.33 -4.96
CA ASP A 124 19.10 7.47 -5.70
C ASP A 124 18.38 7.74 -7.04
N GLU A 125 17.69 6.75 -7.62
CA GLU A 125 16.94 6.91 -8.86
C GLU A 125 15.71 5.96 -8.92
N ILE A 126 14.51 6.55 -8.93
CA ILE A 126 13.23 5.88 -9.24
C ILE A 126 12.81 6.32 -10.64
N VAL A 127 12.68 5.38 -11.60
CA VAL A 127 12.39 5.66 -13.03
C VAL A 127 11.13 4.96 -13.50
#